data_AF-A0A3A0GD65-F1
#
_entry.id   AF-A0A3A0GD65-F1
#
_cell.length_a   1.000
_cell.length_b   1.000
_cell.length_c   1.000
_cell.angle_alpha   90.00
_cell.angle_beta   90.00
_cell.angle_gamma   90.00
#
_symmetry.space_group_name_H-M   'P 1'
#
loop_
_entity.id
_entity.type
_entity.pdbx_description
1 polymer ?
#
loop_
_entity_poly.entity_id
_entity_poly.type
_entity_poly.pdbx_seq_one_letter_code
_entity_poly.pdbx_strand_id
1 'polypeptide(L)' 'PYLLAGLLQGLLGAVLSVAMVYALHHLIIEQLSASSVLQLIFPDPAFLSWWWLSAVALTGAMIGVIGSYLAVRKFRYL' A
#
# COMPACT_ATOMS: atom_id res chain seq x y z
N PRO A 1 21.54 -11.44 4.85
CA PRO A 1 21.45 -9.95 4.80
C PRO A 1 20.55 -9.40 3.67
N TYR A 2 20.77 -9.77 2.41
CA TYR A 2 20.06 -9.17 1.25
C TYR A 2 18.53 -9.38 1.25
N LEU A 3 18.06 -10.58 1.62
CA LEU A 3 16.62 -10.87 1.71
C LEU A 3 15.91 -10.01 2.76
N LEU A 4 16.61 -9.70 3.87
CA LEU A 4 16.08 -8.91 4.97
C LEU A 4 15.97 -7.43 4.58
N ALA A 5 16.96 -6.91 3.83
CA ALA A 5 16.86 -5.59 3.20
C ALA A 5 15.68 -5.51 2.21
N GLY A 6 15.47 -6.57 1.42
CA GLY A 6 14.30 -6.72 0.55
C GLY A 6 12.97 -6.65 1.26
N LEU A 7 12.84 -7.42 2.34
CA LEU A 7 11.65 -7.42 3.18
C LEU A 7 11.36 -6.03 3.75
N LEU A 8 12.38 -5.35 4.30
CA LEU A 8 12.23 -4.00 4.85
C LEU A 8 11.85 -2.98 3.77
N GLN A 9 12.45 -3.07 2.59
CA GLN A 9 12.09 -2.21 1.45
C GLN A 9 10.65 -2.47 1.00
N GLY A 10 10.22 -3.73 0.96
CA GLY A 10 8.83 -4.11 0.64
C GLY A 10 7.82 -3.55 1.65
N LEU A 11 8.14 -3.62 2.95
CA LEU A 11 7.32 -3.04 4.01
C LEU A 11 7.27 -1.51 3.93
N LEU A 12 8.40 -0.84 3.68
CA LEU A 12 8.42 0.62 3.49
C LEU A 12 7.57 1.03 2.28
N GLY A 13 7.66 0.29 1.18
CA GLY A 13 6.80 0.50 0.01
C GLY A 13 5.31 0.34 0.33
N ALA A 14 4.95 -0.65 1.15
CA ALA A 14 3.58 -0.84 1.62
C ALA A 14 3.09 0.34 2.47
N VAL A 15 3.91 0.81 3.41
CA VAL A 15 3.59 1.98 4.26
C VAL A 15 3.37 3.23 3.41
N LEU A 16 4.25 3.51 2.45
CA LEU A 16 4.12 4.64 1.54
C LEU A 16 2.87 4.54 0.67
N SER A 17 2.53 3.34 0.19
CA SER A 17 1.34 3.11 -0.61
C SER A 17 0.07 3.36 0.20
N VAL A 18 0.01 2.87 1.45
CA VAL A 18 -1.12 3.13 2.35
C VAL A 18 -1.25 4.62 2.65
N ALA A 19 -0.14 5.31 2.91
CA ALA A 19 -0.13 6.75 3.13
C ALA A 19 -0.67 7.52 1.91
N MET A 20 -0.30 7.11 0.69
CA MET A 20 -0.80 7.71 -0.54
C MET A 20 -2.30 7.46 -0.73
N VAL A 21 -2.78 6.24 -0.47
CA VAL A 21 -4.22 5.90 -0.54
C VAL A 21 -5.02 6.68 0.51
N TYR A 22 -4.45 6.87 1.70
CA TYR A 22 -5.06 7.70 2.75
C TYR A 22 -5.19 9.17 2.33
N ALA A 23 -4.12 9.75 1.75
CA ALA A 23 -4.16 11.12 1.24
C ALA A 23 -5.21 11.28 0.13
N LEU A 24 -5.28 10.33 -0.80
CA LEU A 24 -6.30 10.34 -1.87
C LEU A 24 -7.72 10.21 -1.31
N HIS A 25 -7.93 9.32 -0.33
CA HIS A 25 -9.21 9.17 0.34
C HIS A 25 -9.66 10.48 1.01
N HIS A 26 -8.73 11.18 1.68
CA HIS A 26 -9.03 12.47 2.30
C HIS A 26 -9.43 13.54 1.28
N LEU A 27 -8.66 13.69 0.19
CA LEU A 27 -8.98 14.63 -0.90
C LEU A 27 -10.34 14.34 -1.55
N ILE A 28 -10.66 13.05 -1.72
CA ILE A 28 -11.95 12.61 -2.26
C ILE A 28 -13.07 12.99 -1.30
N ILE A 29 -12.94 12.70 0.00
CA ILE A 29 -13.94 13.07 1.01
C ILE A 29 -14.17 14.57 1.05
N GLU A 30 -13.11 15.39 1.03
CA GLU A 30 -13.23 16.84 1.01
C GLU A 30 -14.10 17.30 -0.19
N GLN A 31 -13.84 16.77 -1.39
CA GLN A 31 -14.63 17.09 -2.58
C GLN A 31 -16.08 16.58 -2.51
N LEU A 32 -16.29 15.37 -1.98
CA LEU A 32 -17.64 14.83 -1.76
C LEU A 32 -18.42 15.70 -0.77
N SER A 33 -17.77 16.15 0.30
CA SER A 33 -18.41 16.97 1.33
C SER A 33 -18.77 18.38 0.85
N ALA A 34 -18.08 18.88 -0.16
CA ALA A 34 -18.38 20.17 -0.79
C ALA A 34 -19.65 20.14 -1.66
N SER A 35 -20.20 18.97 -1.99
CA SER A 35 -21.36 18.81 -2.87
C SER A 35 -22.49 18.02 -2.19
N SER A 36 -23.61 18.70 -1.94
CA SER A 36 -24.80 18.10 -1.33
C SER A 36 -25.39 16.93 -2.14
N VAL A 37 -25.24 16.96 -3.46
CA VAL A 37 -25.69 15.87 -4.34
C VAL A 37 -24.81 14.64 -4.18
N LEU A 38 -23.49 14.82 -4.10
CA LEU A 38 -22.54 13.71 -3.94
C LEU A 38 -22.65 13.07 -2.55
N GLN A 39 -22.88 13.86 -1.50
CA GLN A 39 -23.15 13.33 -0.15
C GLN A 39 -24.38 12.44 -0.10
N LEU A 40 -25.44 12.75 -0.87
CA LEU A 40 -26.65 11.93 -0.89
C LEU A 40 -26.42 10.57 -1.56
N ILE A 41 -25.54 10.51 -2.55
CA ILE A 41 -25.22 9.29 -3.31
C ILE A 41 -24.23 8.40 -2.52
N PHE A 42 -23.28 9.02 -1.81
CA PHE A 42 -22.23 8.32 -1.06
C PHE A 42 -22.25 8.75 0.42
N PRO A 43 -23.23 8.27 1.20
CA PRO A 43 -23.28 8.52 2.62
C PRO A 43 -22.19 7.69 3.30
N ASP A 44 -21.11 8.35 3.69
CA ASP A 44 -20.02 7.80 4.53
C ASP A 44 -19.05 6.82 3.84
N PRO A 45 -18.18 7.31 2.94
CA PRO A 45 -17.11 6.50 2.36
C PRO A 45 -16.05 6.13 3.41
N ALA A 46 -16.17 4.93 3.99
CA ALA A 46 -15.20 4.40 4.94
C ALA A 46 -13.82 4.18 4.30
N PHE A 47 -12.76 4.38 5.09
CA PHE A 47 -11.40 4.03 4.69
C PHE A 47 -11.20 2.49 4.66
N LEU A 48 -10.04 2.03 4.17
CA LEU A 48 -9.68 0.62 4.16
C LEU A 48 -9.77 0.00 5.57
N SER A 49 -10.39 -1.17 5.64
CA SER A 49 -10.44 -1.95 6.88
C SER A 49 -9.05 -2.50 7.26
N TRP A 50 -8.88 -2.85 8.53
CA TRP A 50 -7.64 -3.41 9.06
C TRP A 50 -7.17 -4.68 8.32
N TRP A 51 -8.12 -5.49 7.83
CA TRP A 51 -7.83 -6.68 7.03
C TRP A 51 -7.12 -6.34 5.71
N TRP A 52 -7.60 -5.29 5.02
CA TRP A 52 -6.98 -4.83 3.77
C TRP A 52 -5.61 -4.20 4.01
N LEU A 53 -5.45 -3.44 5.10
CA LEU A 53 -4.14 -2.90 5.49
C LEU A 53 -3.12 -4.01 5.74
N SER A 54 -3.54 -5.06 6.45
CA SER A 54 -2.70 -6.24 6.72
C SER A 54 -2.34 -6.97 5.41
N ALA A 55 -3.30 -7.11 4.49
CA ALA A 55 -3.05 -7.72 3.18
C ALA A 55 -2.05 -6.93 2.34
N VAL A 56 -2.14 -5.59 2.34
CA VAL A 56 -1.16 -4.72 1.66
C VAL A 56 0.24 -4.88 2.26
N ALA A 57 0.36 -4.88 3.59
CA ALA A 57 1.64 -5.08 4.27
C ALA A 57 2.27 -6.44 3.94
N LEU A 58 1.48 -7.52 4.00
CA LEU A 58 1.94 -8.87 3.65
C LEU A 58 2.37 -8.96 2.18
N THR A 59 1.58 -8.38 1.28
CA THR A 59 1.89 -8.37 -0.16
C THR A 59 3.19 -7.60 -0.43
N GLY A 60 3.36 -6.42 0.18
CA GLY A 60 4.59 -5.64 0.06
C GLY A 60 5.82 -6.40 0.58
N ALA A 61 5.70 -7.05 1.75
CA ALA A 61 6.76 -7.89 2.29
C ALA A 61 7.12 -9.05 1.35
N MET A 62 6.11 -9.76 0.82
CA MET A 62 6.31 -10.86 -0.12
C MET A 62 7.02 -10.38 -1.40
N ILE A 63 6.57 -9.27 -1.99
CA ILE A 63 7.19 -8.69 -3.19
C ILE A 63 8.66 -8.32 -2.90
N GLY A 64 8.94 -7.69 -1.76
CA GLY A 64 10.30 -7.30 -1.36
C GLY A 64 11.24 -8.50 -1.20
N VAL A 65 10.76 -9.58 -0.58
CA VAL A 65 11.50 -10.84 -0.44
C VAL A 65 11.74 -11.50 -1.80
N ILE A 66 10.70 -11.62 -2.63
CA ILE A 66 10.79 -12.24 -3.96
C ILE A 66 11.77 -11.45 -4.84
N GLY A 67 11.65 -10.12 -4.89
CA GLY A 67 12.54 -9.26 -5.66
C GLY A 67 13.99 -9.40 -5.25
N SER A 68 14.26 -9.43 -3.94
CA SER A 68 15.62 -9.62 -3.42
C SER A 68 16.15 -11.03 -3.66
N TYR A 69 15.29 -12.05 -3.59
CA TYR A 69 15.68 -13.43 -3.93
C TYR A 69 16.08 -13.55 -5.40
N LEU A 70 15.28 -12.98 -6.30
CA LEU A 70 15.58 -12.96 -7.74
C LEU A 70 16.87 -12.20 -8.04
N ALA A 71 17.10 -11.06 -7.38
CA ALA A 71 18.34 -10.29 -7.52
C ALA A 71 19.56 -11.13 -7.11
N VAL A 72 19.53 -11.76 -5.93
CA VAL A 72 20.63 -12.60 -5.45
C VAL A 72 20.89 -13.78 -6.38
N ARG A 73 19.84 -14.44 -6.90
CA ARG A 73 20.02 -15.52 -7.88
C ARG A 73 20.71 -15.01 -9.14
N LYS A 74 20.26 -13.88 -9.69
CA LYS A 74 20.84 -13.31 -10.92
C LYS A 74 22.33 -13.00 -10.76
N PHE A 75 22.75 -12.42 -9.62
CA PHE A 75 24.15 -12.07 -9.37
C PHE A 75 25.04 -13.26 -9.01
N ARG A 76 24.49 -14.39 -8.58
CA ARG A 76 25.29 -15.59 -8.27
C ARG A 76 25.67 -16.39 -9.54
N TYR A 77 24.95 -16.22 -10.64
CA TYR A 77 25.21 -16.90 -11.92
C TYR A 77 25.99 -16.05 -12.93
N LEU A 78 26.41 -14.84 -12.55
CA LEU A 78 27.33 -13.96 -13.29
C LEU A 78 28.70 -13.99 -12.59
#